data_AF-A0A846ZTM7-F1
#
_entry.id   AF-A0A846ZTM7-F1
#
_cell.length_a   1.000
_cell.length_b   1.000
_cell.length_c   1.000
_cell.angle_alpha   90.00
_cell.angle_beta   90.00
_cell.angle_gamma   90.00
#
_symmetry.space_group_name_H-M   'P 1'
#
loop_
_entity.id
_entity.type
_entity.pdbx_description
1 polymer ?
#
loop_
_entity_poly.entity_id
_entity_poly.type
_entity_poly.pdbx_seq_one_letter_code
_entity_poly.pdbx_strand_id
1 'polypeptide(L)'
;MYKQYEAIYKKGQLQWIGSPPSVLENRRVKVLLADDDIEAKPMNIAKLLRQTRGSLGRHITIEEIDKDIRAMREEWTRQWD
;
A
#
# COMPACT_ATOMS: atom_id res chain seq x y z
N MET A 1 21.13 15.66 2.66
CA MET A 1 20.45 14.50 2.05
C MET A 1 20.55 13.32 3.00
N TYR A 2 19.43 12.84 3.54
CA TYR A 2 19.41 11.70 4.47
C TYR A 2 19.31 10.40 3.68
N LYS A 3 20.00 9.34 4.14
CA LYS A 3 19.81 7.98 3.62
C LYS A 3 18.88 7.23 4.58
N GLN A 4 17.84 6.63 4.04
CA GLN A 4 16.92 5.78 4.78
C GLN A 4 17.43 4.33 4.73
N TYR A 5 17.35 3.66 5.86
CA TYR A 5 17.67 2.24 6.00
C TYR A 5 16.56 1.58 6.79
N GLU A 6 16.21 0.37 6.40
CA GLU A 6 15.15 -0.41 7.01
C GLU A 6 15.74 -1.62 7.72
N ALA A 7 15.18 -1.95 8.87
CA ALA A 7 15.61 -3.08 9.67
C ALA A 7 14.47 -3.61 10.51
N ILE A 8 14.51 -4.91 10.78
CA ILE A 8 13.64 -5.58 11.73
C ILE A 8 14.32 -5.55 13.09
N TYR A 9 13.66 -4.96 14.08
CA TYR A 9 14.15 -4.99 15.46
C TYR A 9 13.72 -6.31 16.13
N LYS A 10 14.69 -7.18 16.41
CA LYS A 10 14.44 -8.51 17.00
C LYS A 10 15.39 -8.75 18.17
N LYS A 11 14.83 -8.94 19.37
CA LYS A 11 15.58 -9.28 20.60
C LYS A 11 16.75 -8.33 20.90
N GLY A 12 16.57 -7.02 20.71
CA GLY A 12 17.63 -6.04 20.97
C GLY A 12 18.65 -5.87 19.84
N GLN A 13 18.45 -6.55 18.70
CA GLN A 13 19.31 -6.44 17.52
C GLN A 13 18.52 -5.92 16.32
N LEU A 14 19.18 -5.12 15.48
CA LEU A 14 18.64 -4.67 14.20
C LEU A 14 19.10 -5.62 13.10
N GLN A 15 18.14 -6.28 12.44
CA GLN A 15 18.38 -7.09 11.25
C GLN A 15 18.03 -6.26 10.02
N TRP A 16 19.04 -5.79 9.28
CA TRP A 16 18.85 -4.92 8.12
C TRP A 16 18.06 -5.61 7.00
N ILE A 17 17.10 -4.87 6.44
CA ILE A 17 16.38 -5.25 5.21
C ILE A 17 17.16 -4.62 4.05
N GLY A 18 17.94 -5.45 3.35
CA GLY A 18 18.82 -5.01 2.27
C GLY A 18 20.24 -4.72 2.73
N SER A 19 20.91 -3.78 2.04
CA SER A 19 22.31 -3.47 2.33
C SER A 19 22.43 -2.67 3.63
N PRO A 20 23.25 -3.13 4.59
CA PRO A 20 23.48 -2.38 5.82
C PRO A 20 24.18 -1.06 5.50
N PRO A 21 24.03 -0.03 6.36
CA PRO A 21 24.81 1.18 6.23
C PRO A 21 26.29 0.85 6.37
N SER A 22 27.10 1.26 5.40
CA SER A 22 28.52 0.91 5.32
C SER A 22 29.38 1.53 6.43
N VAL A 23 28.89 2.57 7.13
CA VAL A 23 29.60 3.23 8.24
C VAL A 23 28.58 3.70 9.28
N LEU A 24 28.47 2.97 10.40
CA LEU A 24 27.61 3.34 11.53
C LEU A 24 28.37 3.90 12.73
N GLU A 25 29.70 3.95 12.71
CA GLU A 25 30.46 4.43 13.87
C GLU A 25 30.13 5.90 14.20
N ASN A 26 29.68 6.10 15.44
CA ASN A 26 29.42 7.40 16.07
C ASN A 26 28.51 8.36 15.29
N ARG A 27 27.49 7.83 14.60
CA ARG A 27 26.50 8.67 13.88
C ARG A 27 25.21 8.86 14.67
N ARG A 28 24.73 10.11 14.73
CA ARG A 28 23.38 10.43 15.22
C ARG A 28 22.35 9.92 14.21
N VAL A 29 21.45 9.05 14.67
CA VAL A 29 20.35 8.49 13.86
C VAL A 29 18.99 8.93 14.41
N LYS A 30 17.99 8.99 13.54
CA LYS A 30 16.58 9.14 13.90
C LYS A 30 15.89 7.82 13.62
N VAL A 31 15.33 7.19 14.64
CA VAL A 31 14.59 5.92 14.51
C VAL A 31 13.11 6.24 14.34
N LEU A 32 12.48 5.63 13.35
CA LEU A 32 11.04 5.58 13.21
C LEU A 32 10.62 4.13 13.39
N LEU A 33 9.65 3.89 14.27
CA LEU A 33 9.02 2.60 14.42
C LEU A 33 7.72 2.64 13.61
N ALA A 34 7.52 1.63 12.77
CA ALA A 34 6.23 1.44 12.13
C ALA A 34 5.29 0.82 13.18
N ASP A 35 4.18 1.48 13.47
CA ASP A 35 3.09 0.85 14.20
C ASP A 35 2.39 -0.12 13.22
N ASP A 36 2.52 -1.42 13.48
CA ASP A 36 1.86 -2.49 12.71
C ASP A 36 0.32 -2.50 12.88
N ASP A 37 -0.26 -1.48 13.52
CA ASP A 37 -1.71 -1.32 13.72
C ASP A 37 -2.46 -0.92 12.44
N ILE A 38 -1.86 -1.08 11.28
CA ILE A 38 -2.65 -1.30 10.07
C ILE A 38 -2.91 -2.81 10.03
N GLU A 39 -3.90 -3.27 10.81
CA GLU A 39 -4.65 -4.46 10.43
C GLU A 39 -4.92 -4.31 8.94
N ALA A 40 -4.21 -5.11 8.12
CA ALA A 40 -4.49 -5.17 6.70
C ALA A 40 -5.93 -5.64 6.62
N LYS A 41 -6.87 -4.70 6.43
CA LYS A 41 -8.30 -4.99 6.29
C LYS A 41 -8.36 -6.18 5.35
N PRO A 42 -8.90 -7.34 5.78
CA PRO A 42 -8.82 -8.56 4.99
C PRO A 42 -9.39 -8.25 3.62
N MET A 43 -8.48 -8.10 2.67
CA MET A 43 -8.83 -7.56 1.37
C MET A 43 -9.47 -8.73 0.65
N ASN A 44 -10.79 -8.68 0.52
CA ASN A 44 -11.54 -9.76 -0.08
C ASN A 44 -11.12 -9.88 -1.55
N ILE A 45 -10.20 -10.81 -1.83
CA ILE A 45 -9.64 -11.07 -3.16
C ILE A 45 -10.77 -11.38 -4.15
N ALA A 46 -11.84 -12.04 -3.71
CA ALA A 46 -13.00 -12.29 -4.56
C ALA A 46 -13.75 -10.99 -4.92
N LYS A 47 -13.82 -10.01 -4.01
CA LYS A 47 -14.39 -8.67 -4.30
C LYS A 47 -13.52 -7.91 -5.31
N LEU A 48 -12.20 -7.97 -5.15
CA LEU A 48 -11.24 -7.34 -6.06
C LEU A 48 -11.32 -7.95 -7.46
N LEU A 49 -11.26 -9.29 -7.55
CA LEU A 49 -11.41 -10.03 -8.81
C LEU A 49 -12.78 -9.81 -9.45
N ARG A 50 -13.85 -9.63 -8.66
CA ARG A 50 -15.18 -9.26 -9.18
C ARG A 50 -15.18 -7.86 -9.79
N GLN A 51 -14.46 -6.91 -9.20
CA GLN A 51 -14.29 -5.57 -9.77
C GLN A 51 -13.43 -5.58 -11.04
N THR A 52 -12.39 -6.42 -11.11
CA THR A 52 -11.49 -6.48 -12.29
C THR A 52 -12.07 -7.28 -13.46
N ARG A 53 -13.02 -8.19 -13.22
CA ARG A 53 -13.63 -9.00 -14.28
C ARG A 53 -14.53 -8.22 -15.24
N GLY A 54 -14.79 -6.94 -14.97
CA GLY A 54 -15.58 -6.07 -15.85
C GLY A 54 -16.96 -6.64 -16.19
N SER A 55 -17.49 -6.23 -17.35
CA SER A 55 -18.81 -6.63 -17.86
C SER A 55 -18.89 -8.05 -18.43
N LEU A 56 -17.78 -8.79 -18.46
CA LEU A 56 -17.61 -10.03 -19.24
C LEU A 56 -18.23 -11.30 -18.62
N GLY A 57 -19.10 -11.18 -17.61
CA GLY A 57 -19.70 -12.35 -16.96
C GLY A 57 -21.08 -12.15 -16.34
N ARG A 58 -21.75 -11.02 -16.58
CA ARG A 58 -23.10 -10.75 -16.07
C ARG A 58 -23.93 -10.04 -17.12
N HIS A 59 -25.24 -10.27 -17.08
CA HIS A 59 -26.23 -9.38 -17.69
C HIS A 59 -26.21 -8.03 -16.95
N ILE A 60 -25.13 -7.28 -17.14
CA ILE A 60 -24.98 -5.93 -16.61
C ILE A 60 -25.80 -5.01 -17.51
N THR A 61 -26.67 -4.22 -16.91
CA THR A 61 -27.49 -3.26 -17.66
C THR A 61 -26.66 -2.02 -18.03
N ILE A 62 -27.11 -1.26 -19.02
CA ILE A 62 -26.39 -0.06 -19.49
C ILE A 62 -26.23 0.94 -18.32
N GLU A 63 -27.20 1.02 -17.42
CA GLU A 63 -27.18 1.90 -16.25
C GLU A 63 -26.07 1.53 -15.26
N GLU A 64 -25.79 0.23 -15.11
CA GLU A 64 -24.71 -0.26 -14.25
C GLU A 64 -23.33 0.06 -14.85
N ILE A 65 -23.19 -0.02 -16.18
CA ILE A 65 -21.96 0.39 -16.90
C ILE A 65 -21.72 1.89 -16.72
N ASP A 66 -22.76 2.71 -16.92
CA ASP A 66 -22.66 4.17 -16.75
C ASP A 66 -22.25 4.56 -15.33
N LYS A 67 -22.77 3.84 -14.32
CA LYS A 67 -22.42 4.05 -12.93
C LYS A 67 -20.95 3.72 -12.66
N ASP A 68 -20.46 2.60 -13.18
CA ASP A 68 -19.05 2.21 -13.02
C ASP A 68 -18.11 3.20 -13.72
N ILE A 69 -18.46 3.67 -14.92
CA ILE A 69 -17.69 4.69 -15.64
C ILE A 69 -17.64 6.01 -14.86
N ARG A 70 -18.75 6.44 -14.26
CA ARG A 70 -18.77 7.67 -13.43
C ARG A 70 -17.86 7.53 -12.21
N ALA A 71 -17.94 6.41 -11.50
CA ALA A 71 -17.09 6.16 -10.33
C ALA A 71 -15.60 6.17 -10.70
N MET A 72 -15.22 5.54 -11.82
CA MET A 72 -13.84 5.58 -12.32
C MET A 72 -13.38 7.00 -12.68
N ARG A 73 -14.25 7.81 -13.31
CA ARG A 73 -13.93 9.21 -13.65
C ARG A 73 -13.77 10.08 -12.42
N GLU A 74 -14.64 9.90 -11.42
CA GLU A 74 -14.58 10.65 -10.15
C GLU A 74 -13.27 10.38 -9.42
N GLU A 75 -12.79 9.13 -9.42
CA GLU A 75 -11.50 8.73 -8.84
C GLU A 75 -10.31 9.45 -9.51
N TRP A 76 -10.38 9.66 -10.83
CA TRP A 76 -9.34 10.37 -11.59
C TRP A 76 -9.39 11.89 -11.39
N THR A 77 -10.56 12.46 -11.11
CA THR A 77 -10.73 13.90 -10.82
C THR A 77 -10.58 14.25 -9.35
N ARG A 78 -10.34 13.26 -8.49
CA ARG A 78 -10.19 13.46 -7.05
C ARG A 78 -8.96 14.34 -6.79
N GLN A 79 -9.18 15.52 -6.23
CA GLN A 79 -8.10 16.34 -5.68
C GLN A 79 -7.61 15.64 -4.40
N TRP A 80 -6.33 15.28 -4.38
CA TRP A 80 -5.68 14.72 -3.21
C TRP A 80 -5.09 15.89 -2.41
N ASP A 81 -5.68 16.20 -1.25
CA ASP A 81 -5.11 17.14 -0.27
C ASP A 81 -3.94 16.51 0.48
#